data_AF-A0AAQ1P3Y7-F1
#
_entry.id   AF-A0AAQ1P3Y7-F1
#
_cell.length_a   1.000
_cell.length_b   1.000
_cell.length_c   1.000
_cell.angle_alpha   90.00
_cell.angle_beta   90.00
_cell.angle_gamma   90.00
#
_symmetry.space_group_name_H-M   'P 1'
#
loop_
_entity.id
_entity.type
_entity.pdbx_description
1 polymer ?
#
loop_
_entity_poly.entity_id
_entity_poly.type
_entity_poly.pdbx_seq_one_letter_code
_entity_poly.pdbx_strand_id
1 'polypeptide(L)' 'MSHTHLPKPVQRALNQIAHSRALLRQMEERERLSKEIDRLLASGLSAAEALEQIRSAPPYKAPDY' A
#
# COMPACT_ATOMS: atom_id res chain seq x y z
N MET A 1 -21.08 0.70 -31.05
CA MET A 1 -20.49 0.51 -29.71
C MET A 1 -20.98 1.67 -28.85
N SER A 2 -22.03 1.46 -28.06
CA SER A 2 -22.63 2.54 -27.27
C SER A 2 -21.67 2.91 -26.13
N HIS A 3 -21.02 4.07 -26.21
CA HIS A 3 -20.29 4.64 -25.09
C HIS A 3 -21.30 5.13 -24.07
N THR A 4 -21.76 4.22 -23.21
CA THR A 4 -22.56 4.57 -22.04
C THR A 4 -21.63 5.25 -21.04
N HIS A 5 -21.38 6.55 -21.24
CA HIS A 5 -20.70 7.37 -20.25
C HIS A 5 -21.51 7.30 -18.95
N LEU A 6 -20.87 6.83 -17.89
CA LEU A 6 -21.47 6.83 -16.55
C LEU A 6 -21.92 8.26 -16.22
N PRO A 7 -23.11 8.44 -15.62
CA PRO A 7 -23.52 9.75 -15.14
C PRO A 7 -22.41 10.33 -14.25
N LYS A 8 -22.06 11.61 -14.45
CA LYS A 8 -20.99 12.29 -13.72
C LYS A 8 -21.03 12.07 -12.19
N PRO A 9 -22.21 12.07 -11.52
CA PRO A 9 -22.27 11.75 -10.09
C PRO A 9 -21.78 10.34 -9.76
N VAL A 10 -22.14 9.35 -10.58
CA VAL A 10 -21.72 7.95 -10.42
C VAL A 10 -20.21 7.84 -10.63
N GLN A 11 -19.67 8.47 -11.66
CA GLN A 11 -18.22 8.49 -11.90
C GLN A 11 -17.45 9.13 -10.74
N ARG A 12 -17.95 10.24 -10.18
CA ARG A 12 -17.35 10.91 -9.01
C ARG A 12 -17.37 10.01 -7.77
N ALA A 13 -18.50 9.34 -7.51
CA ALA A 13 -18.63 8.42 -6.39
C ALA A 13 -17.65 7.24 -6.53
N LEU A 14 -17.53 6.67 -7.73
CA LEU A 14 -16.56 5.59 -8.00
C LEU A 14 -15.11 6.04 -7.80
N ASN A 15 -14.76 7.25 -8.24
CA ASN A 15 -13.42 7.81 -8.02
C ASN A 15 -13.14 8.03 -6.53
N GLN A 16 -14.12 8.52 -5.76
CA GLN A 16 -14.00 8.67 -4.32
C GLN A 16 -13.78 7.32 -3.63
N ILE A 17 -14.55 6.29 -4.00
CA ILE A 17 -14.39 4.93 -3.47
C ILE A 17 -13.00 4.38 -3.83
N ALA A 18 -12.55 4.54 -5.07
CA ALA A 18 -11.23 4.10 -5.51
C ALA A 18 -10.12 4.79 -4.70
N HIS A 19 -10.25 6.10 -4.47
CA HIS A 19 -9.32 6.86 -3.65
C HIS A 19 -9.31 6.41 -2.18
N SER A 20 -10.47 6.27 -1.54
CA SER A 20 -10.56 5.77 -0.17
C SER A 20 -9.97 4.37 -0.03
N ARG A 21 -10.20 3.48 -1.01
CA ARG A 21 -9.58 2.15 -1.03
C ARG A 21 -8.05 2.22 -1.17
N ALA A 22 -7.53 3.15 -1.96
CA ALA A 22 -6.10 3.35 -2.08
C ALA A 22 -5.49 3.82 -0.74
N LEU A 23 -6.15 4.76 -0.05
CA LEU A 23 -5.71 5.22 1.27
C LEU A 23 -5.71 4.09 2.32
N LEU A 24 -6.75 3.26 2.35
CA LEU A 24 -6.81 2.11 3.26
C LEU A 24 -5.68 1.12 3.01
N ARG A 25 -5.38 0.82 1.74
CA ARG A 25 -4.23 -0.02 1.38
C ARG A 25 -2.91 0.58 1.85
N GLN A 26 -2.69 1.89 1.65
CA GLN A 26 -1.49 2.56 2.16
C GLN A 26 -1.35 2.49 3.68
N MET A 27 -2.46 2.55 4.42
CA MET A 27 -2.44 2.37 5.88
C MET A 27 -2.03 0.95 6.28
N GLU A 28 -2.60 -0.07 5.64
CA GLU A 28 -2.25 -1.48 5.88
C GLU A 28 -0.78 -1.77 5.54
N GLU A 29 -0.28 -1.20 4.44
CA GLU A 29 1.12 -1.31 4.02
C GLU A 29 2.07 -0.70 5.06
N ARG A 30 1.75 0.51 5.55
CA ARG A 30 2.53 1.17 6.59
C ARG A 30 2.55 0.37 7.88
N GLU A 31 1.41 -0.21 8.28
CA GLU A 31 1.31 -1.04 9.48
C GLU A 31 2.16 -2.31 9.35
N ARG A 32 2.11 -2.99 8.21
CA ARG A 32 2.95 -4.17 7.94
C ARG A 32 4.44 -3.82 7.97
N LEU A 33 4.81 -2.70 7.36
CA LEU A 33 6.20 -2.24 7.37
C LEU A 33 6.69 -1.97 8.80
N SER A 34 5.89 -1.32 9.63
CA SER A 34 6.23 -1.07 11.04
C SER A 34 6.45 -2.39 11.79
N LYS A 35 5.52 -3.35 11.65
CA LYS A 35 5.62 -4.67 12.28
C LYS A 35 6.86 -5.43 11.85
N GLU A 36 7.23 -5.36 10.57
CA GLU A 36 8.44 -6.02 10.07
C GLU A 36 9.71 -5.36 10.60
N ILE A 37 9.76 -4.01 10.66
CA ILE A 37 10.88 -3.30 11.31
C ILE A 37 11.02 -3.74 12.77
N ASP A 38 9.93 -3.74 13.53
CA ASP A 38 9.95 -4.14 14.93
C ASP A 38 10.42 -5.60 15.09
N ARG A 39 9.98 -6.50 14.20
CA ARG A 39 10.42 -7.90 14.16
C ARG A 39 11.91 -8.03 13.91
N LEU A 40 12.45 -7.31 12.92
CA LEU A 40 13.87 -7.35 12.57
C LEU A 40 14.75 -6.81 13.70
N LEU A 41 14.37 -5.68 14.28
CA LEU A 41 15.06 -5.12 15.44
C LEU A 41 15.02 -6.06 16.65
N ALA A 42 13.86 -6.69 16.93
CA ALA A 42 13.72 -7.66 18.00
C ALA A 42 14.57 -8.93 17.79
N SER A 43 14.85 -9.30 16.55
CA SER A 43 15.76 -10.40 16.22
C SER A 43 17.25 -10.07 16.35
N GLY A 44 17.58 -8.84 16.79
CA GLY A 44 18.94 -8.41 17.07
C GLY A 44 19.66 -7.75 15.89
N LEU A 45 18.96 -7.49 14.77
CA LEU A 45 19.53 -6.71 13.68
C LEU A 45 19.70 -5.25 14.10
N SER A 46 20.77 -4.63 13.64
CA SER A 46 20.89 -3.18 13.67
C SER A 46 19.87 -2.53 12.73
N ALA A 47 19.56 -1.25 12.98
CA ALA A 47 18.65 -0.50 12.12
C ALA A 47 19.12 -0.45 10.65
N ALA A 48 20.44 -0.42 10.41
CA ALA A 48 21.00 -0.43 9.06
C ALA A 48 20.74 -1.76 8.34
N GLU A 49 20.96 -2.90 9.02
CA GLU A 49 20.72 -4.23 8.46
C GLU A 49 19.23 -4.47 8.22
N ALA A 50 18.37 -4.06 9.15
CA ALA A 50 16.92 -4.16 8.98
C ALA A 50 16.42 -3.36 7.76
N LEU A 51 16.96 -2.15 7.55
CA LEU A 51 16.64 -1.33 6.38
C LEU A 51 17.11 -1.97 5.07
N GLU A 52 18.32 -2.52 5.03
CA GLU A 52 18.84 -3.22 3.85
C GLU A 52 18.02 -4.47 3.53
N GLN A 53 17.56 -5.20 4.55
CA GLN A 53 16.69 -6.36 4.35
C GLN A 53 15.32 -5.96 3.78
N ILE A 54 14.72 -4.89 4.28
CA ILE A 54 13.45 -4.34 3.76
C ILE A 54 13.60 -3.85 2.32
N ARG A 55 14.72 -3.21 1.97
CA ARG A 55 14.99 -2.77 0.60
C ARG A 55 15.16 -3.94 -0.36
N SER A 56 15.85 -4.98 0.08
CA SER A 56 16.14 -6.18 -0.72
C SER A 56 14.89 -7.07 -0.92
N ALA A 57 14.01 -7.09 0.07
CA ALA A 57 12.77 -7.86 0.06
C ALA A 57 11.62 -7.03 0.65
N PRO A 58 11.09 -6.06 -0.11
CA PRO A 58 10.04 -5.20 0.41
C PRO A 58 8.81 -6.04 0.76
N PRO A 59 8.20 -5.83 1.94
CA PRO A 59 7.01 -6.58 2.39
C PRO A 59 5.76 -6.26 1.55
N TYR A 60 5.91 -5.40 0.55
CA TYR A 60 4.87 -4.97 -0.37
C TYR A 60 5.41 -4.95 -1.81
N LYS A 61 4.62 -5.47 -2.75
CA LYS A 61 4.81 -5.25 -4.18
C LYS A 61 3.86 -4.15 -4.62
N ALA A 62 4.38 -3.13 -5.30
CA ALA A 62 3.56 -2.13 -5.95
C ALA A 62 2.52 -2.82 -6.85
N PRO A 63 1.24 -2.43 -6.80
CA PRO A 63 0.24 -3.04 -7.64
C PRO A 63 0.44 -2.55 -9.07
N ASP A 64 0.40 -3.48 -10.03
CA ASP A 64 0.52 -3.24 -11.48
C ASP A 64 -0.72 -2.52 -12.07
N TYR A 65 -1.23 -1.48 -11.40
CA TYR A 65 -2.36 -0.71 -11.90
C TYR A 65 -1.97 0.22 -13.06
#